data_AF-A0A950U0F9-F1
#
_entry.id   AF-A0A950U0F9-F1
#
_cell.length_a   1.000
_cell.length_b   1.000
_cell.length_c   1.000
_cell.angle_alpha   90.00
_cell.angle_beta   90.00
_cell.angle_gamma   90.00
#
_symmetry.space_group_name_H-M   'P 1'
#
loop_
_entity.id
_entity.type
_entity.pdbx_description
1 polymer ?
#
loop_
_entity_poly.entity_id
_entity_poly.type
_entity_poly.pdbx_seq_one_letter_code
_entity_poly.pdbx_strand_id
1 'polypeptide(L)'
;FALLILPASATLVCLGQPIIAALLAAAVAATVYGLAGTTAKVVLVVGLVMGLVLYRARPLLARIGLMVSVVAIVTAPLTFARLERLPGLGETADSFKISAGHRLLIWSFAGDRIAERPLTGWGLDSSRAIPGGNEPIRPGETWMPLHPHNAALQVWLELGAPGAALFALIIAIAWGAMARVEWPPLFAAAAGAGLAIALVGCFTTYGIWQEWWLGTLSFSLFFVLVMGRLSACALARRRITR
;
A
#
# COMPACT_ATOMS: atom_id res chain seq x y z
N PHE A 1 2.76 10.82 -4.30
CA PHE A 1 2.02 11.63 -5.31
C PHE A 1 0.66 11.03 -5.68
N ALA A 2 0.57 9.87 -6.35
CA ALA A 2 -0.73 9.28 -6.72
C ALA A 2 -1.68 9.03 -5.54
N LEU A 3 -1.15 8.76 -4.36
CA LEU A 3 -1.92 8.48 -3.14
C LEU A 3 -2.74 9.68 -2.62
N LEU A 4 -2.35 10.90 -2.98
CA LEU A 4 -3.02 12.15 -2.56
C LEU A 4 -4.08 12.63 -3.56
N ILE A 5 -4.03 12.13 -4.80
CA ILE A 5 -4.84 12.68 -5.91
C ILE A 5 -6.33 12.46 -5.69
N LEU A 6 -6.73 11.27 -5.25
CA LEU A 6 -8.14 10.90 -5.14
C LEU A 6 -8.82 11.67 -3.99
N PRO A 7 -8.25 11.75 -2.77
CA PRO A 7 -8.76 12.62 -1.72
C PRO A 7 -8.83 14.10 -2.12
N ALA A 8 -7.78 14.61 -2.78
CA ALA A 8 -7.72 16.02 -3.18
C ALA A 8 -8.77 16.35 -4.26
N SER A 9 -8.87 15.53 -5.32
CA SER A 9 -9.86 15.70 -6.39
C SER A 9 -11.29 15.56 -5.86
N ALA A 10 -11.56 14.60 -4.97
CA ALA A 10 -12.87 14.45 -4.34
C ALA A 10 -13.26 15.70 -3.52
N THR A 11 -12.31 16.25 -2.76
CA THR A 11 -12.52 17.49 -2.00
C THR A 11 -12.83 18.67 -2.92
N LEU A 12 -12.06 18.85 -3.99
CA LEU A 12 -12.28 19.93 -4.98
C LEU A 12 -13.65 19.82 -5.67
N VAL A 13 -14.08 18.61 -6.03
CA VAL A 13 -15.42 18.38 -6.58
C VAL A 13 -16.50 18.79 -5.58
N CYS A 14 -16.33 18.47 -4.30
CA CYS A 14 -17.27 18.89 -3.25
C CYS A 14 -17.29 20.40 -3.02
N LEU A 15 -16.17 21.09 -3.25
CA LEU A 15 -16.09 22.55 -3.20
C LEU A 15 -16.64 23.24 -4.46
N GLY A 16 -17.24 22.48 -5.40
CA GLY A 16 -17.79 23.04 -6.64
C GLY A 16 -16.72 23.39 -7.68
N GLN A 17 -15.51 22.84 -7.57
CA GLN A 17 -14.37 23.10 -8.46
C GLN A 17 -13.98 21.86 -9.29
N PRO A 18 -14.89 21.27 -10.09
CA PRO A 18 -14.61 20.04 -10.83
C PRO A 18 -13.55 20.22 -11.93
N ILE A 19 -13.45 21.41 -12.52
CA ILE A 19 -12.42 21.72 -13.53
C ILE A 19 -11.03 21.66 -12.90
N ILE A 20 -10.84 22.27 -11.72
CA ILE A 20 -9.56 22.22 -10.99
C ILE A 20 -9.25 20.78 -10.58
N ALA A 21 -10.25 20.02 -10.14
CA ALA A 21 -10.09 18.61 -9.81
C ALA A 21 -9.61 17.78 -11.01
N ALA A 22 -10.16 18.03 -12.20
CA ALA A 22 -9.80 17.35 -13.44
C ALA A 22 -8.40 17.76 -13.93
N LEU A 23 -8.05 19.05 -13.86
CA LEU A 23 -6.73 19.56 -14.20
C LEU A 23 -5.65 18.98 -13.28
N LEU A 24 -5.92 18.93 -11.97
CA LEU A 24 -5.05 18.27 -11.00
C LEU A 24 -4.89 16.78 -11.33
N ALA A 25 -6.01 16.10 -11.64
CA ALA A 25 -6.00 14.70 -12.01
C ALA A 25 -5.11 14.42 -13.24
N ALA A 26 -5.30 15.23 -14.29
CA ALA A 26 -4.55 15.15 -15.54
C ALA A 26 -3.07 15.49 -15.36
N ALA A 27 -2.73 16.53 -14.60
CA ALA A 27 -1.35 16.94 -14.36
C ALA A 27 -0.55 15.85 -13.63
N VAL A 28 -1.12 15.22 -12.60
CA VAL A 28 -0.46 14.11 -11.89
C VAL A 28 -0.37 12.88 -12.78
N ALA A 29 -1.41 12.56 -13.56
CA ALA A 29 -1.35 11.45 -14.51
C ALA A 29 -0.23 11.67 -15.55
N ALA A 30 -0.16 12.85 -16.16
CA ALA A 30 0.89 13.21 -17.10
C ALA A 30 2.29 13.09 -16.47
N THR A 31 2.44 13.57 -15.23
CA THR A 31 3.70 13.45 -14.49
C THR A 31 4.08 11.99 -14.24
N VAL A 32 3.15 11.16 -13.75
CA VAL A 32 3.39 9.73 -13.49
C VAL A 32 3.75 8.97 -14.78
N TYR A 33 3.09 9.28 -15.89
CA TYR A 33 3.38 8.64 -17.18
C TYR A 33 4.69 9.13 -17.81
N GLY A 34 5.10 10.37 -17.54
CA GLY A 34 6.40 10.92 -17.93
C GLY A 34 7.58 10.34 -17.14
N LEU A 35 7.34 9.75 -15.96
CA LEU A 35 8.39 9.08 -15.19
C LEU A 35 8.68 7.67 -15.71
N ALA A 36 9.93 7.23 -15.56
CA ALA A 36 10.38 5.91 -16.02
C ALA A 36 9.77 4.72 -15.24
N GLY A 37 9.35 4.96 -13.98
CA GLY A 37 8.89 3.90 -13.08
C GLY A 37 7.57 3.25 -13.52
N THR A 38 7.58 1.94 -13.78
CA THR A 38 6.37 1.16 -14.15
C THR A 38 5.42 0.95 -12.97
N THR A 39 5.93 0.82 -11.75
CA THR A 39 5.10 0.60 -10.54
C THR A 39 4.14 1.75 -10.29
N ALA A 40 4.58 3.00 -10.48
CA ALA A 40 3.73 4.18 -10.27
C ALA A 40 2.54 4.21 -11.25
N LYS A 41 2.75 3.75 -12.49
CA LYS A 41 1.71 3.65 -13.52
C LYS A 41 0.67 2.58 -13.16
N VAL A 42 1.14 1.40 -12.74
CA VAL A 42 0.26 0.30 -12.29
C VAL A 42 -0.56 0.72 -11.08
N VAL A 43 0.08 1.32 -10.06
CA VAL A 43 -0.60 1.80 -8.85
C VAL A 43 -1.68 2.84 -9.16
N LEU A 44 -1.44 3.74 -10.12
CA LEU A 44 -2.44 4.72 -10.55
C LEU A 44 -3.67 4.04 -11.17
N VAL A 45 -3.46 3.09 -12.08
CA VAL A 45 -4.54 2.33 -12.72
C VAL A 45 -5.33 1.53 -11.67
N VAL A 46 -4.64 0.82 -10.77
CA VAL A 46 -5.27 0.10 -9.66
C VAL A 46 -6.10 1.04 -8.80
N GLY A 47 -5.58 2.23 -8.48
CA GLY A 47 -6.30 3.25 -7.74
C GLY A 47 -7.61 3.68 -8.39
N LEU A 48 -7.60 3.94 -9.70
CA LEU A 48 -8.80 4.33 -10.45
C LEU A 48 -9.83 3.20 -10.50
N VAL A 49 -9.39 1.97 -10.79
CA VAL A 49 -10.26 0.78 -10.81
C VAL A 49 -10.86 0.55 -9.43
N MET A 50 -10.03 0.57 -8.38
CA MET A 50 -10.47 0.41 -6.99
C MET A 50 -11.46 1.50 -6.59
N GLY A 51 -11.22 2.75 -6.97
CA GLY A 51 -12.14 3.86 -6.74
C GLY A 51 -13.50 3.62 -7.39
N LEU A 52 -13.54 3.18 -8.65
CA LEU A 52 -14.77 2.88 -9.36
C LEU A 52 -15.56 1.73 -8.71
N VAL A 53 -14.90 0.63 -8.36
CA VAL A 53 -15.59 -0.52 -7.75
C VAL A 53 -16.04 -0.20 -6.32
N LEU A 54 -15.22 0.51 -5.54
CA LEU A 54 -15.57 0.95 -4.19
C LEU A 54 -16.71 1.97 -4.21
N TYR A 55 -16.82 2.81 -5.23
CA TYR A 55 -17.97 3.70 -5.39
C TYR A 55 -19.30 2.93 -5.49
N ARG A 56 -19.29 1.72 -6.08
CA ARG A 56 -20.49 0.92 -6.33
C ARG A 56 -20.79 -0.11 -5.24
N ALA A 57 -19.77 -0.77 -4.69
CA ALA A 57 -19.93 -1.93 -3.81
C ALA A 57 -19.10 -1.83 -2.52
N ARG A 58 -18.94 -0.61 -1.99
CA ARG A 58 -18.01 -0.31 -0.89
C ARG A 58 -18.07 -1.27 0.31
N PRO A 59 -19.23 -1.56 0.94
CA PRO A 59 -19.23 -2.30 2.21
C PRO A 59 -18.69 -3.73 2.04
N LEU A 60 -19.03 -4.37 0.92
CA LEU A 60 -18.54 -5.70 0.57
C LEU A 60 -17.04 -5.65 0.26
N LEU A 61 -16.63 -4.76 -0.65
CA LEU A 61 -15.24 -4.67 -1.10
C LEU A 61 -14.28 -4.23 0.01
N ALA A 62 -14.72 -3.39 0.95
CA ALA A 62 -13.93 -3.03 2.13
C ALA A 62 -13.73 -4.23 3.07
N ARG A 63 -14.76 -5.08 3.26
CA ARG A 63 -14.62 -6.32 4.03
C ARG A 63 -13.69 -7.33 3.34
N ILE A 64 -13.79 -7.48 2.03
CA ILE A 64 -12.87 -8.31 1.25
C ILE A 64 -11.44 -7.75 1.38
N GLY A 65 -11.26 -6.45 1.20
CA GLY A 65 -9.98 -5.76 1.37
C GLY A 65 -9.37 -5.99 2.75
N LEU A 66 -10.18 -5.92 3.81
CA LEU A 66 -9.79 -6.27 5.17
C LEU A 66 -9.25 -7.71 5.23
N MET A 67 -10.05 -8.68 4.82
CA MET A 67 -9.70 -10.10 4.92
C MET A 67 -8.43 -10.41 4.11
N VAL A 68 -8.37 -9.97 2.86
CA VAL A 68 -7.21 -10.18 1.98
C VAL A 68 -5.96 -9.53 2.56
N SER A 69 -6.04 -8.29 3.05
CA SER A 69 -4.87 -7.59 3.60
C SER A 69 -4.37 -8.25 4.87
N VAL A 70 -5.27 -8.62 5.79
CA VAL A 70 -4.91 -9.27 7.05
C VAL A 70 -4.27 -10.63 6.78
N VAL A 71 -4.89 -11.46 5.92
CA VAL A 71 -4.33 -12.75 5.54
C VAL A 71 -2.95 -12.57 4.90
N ALA A 72 -2.84 -11.68 3.90
CA ALA A 72 -1.57 -11.43 3.21
C ALA A 72 -0.45 -10.98 4.16
N ILE A 73 -0.75 -10.15 5.17
CA ILE A 73 0.24 -9.68 6.15
C ILE A 73 0.62 -10.82 7.11
N VAL A 74 -0.36 -11.48 7.72
CA VAL A 74 -0.13 -12.51 8.75
C VAL A 74 0.58 -13.72 8.15
N THR A 75 0.22 -14.11 6.93
CA THR A 75 0.81 -15.29 6.28
C THR A 75 2.02 -14.97 5.41
N ALA A 76 2.53 -13.73 5.40
CA ALA A 76 3.62 -13.31 4.50
C ALA A 76 4.86 -14.23 4.50
N PRO A 77 5.36 -14.72 5.67
CA PRO A 77 6.48 -15.66 5.69
C PRO A 77 6.16 -17.06 5.10
N LEU A 78 4.87 -17.40 5.01
CA LEU A 78 4.39 -18.68 4.46
C LEU A 78 3.96 -18.55 3.00
N THR A 79 3.59 -17.35 2.55
CA THR A 79 3.15 -17.08 1.18
C THR A 79 4.27 -16.43 0.37
N PHE A 80 4.55 -15.15 0.58
CA PHE A 80 5.49 -14.38 -0.23
C PHE A 80 6.91 -14.96 -0.20
N ALA A 81 7.40 -15.37 0.97
CA ALA A 81 8.73 -15.95 1.09
C ALA A 81 8.88 -17.35 0.46
N ARG A 82 7.78 -17.98 0.03
CA ARG A 82 7.82 -19.30 -0.62
C ARG A 82 7.62 -19.23 -2.14
N LEU A 83 7.30 -18.05 -2.69
CA LEU A 83 7.00 -17.89 -4.11
C LEU A 83 8.16 -18.31 -5.01
N GLU A 84 9.40 -18.00 -4.63
CA GLU A 84 10.61 -18.39 -5.37
C GLU A 84 10.76 -19.90 -5.56
N ARG A 85 10.16 -20.70 -4.67
CA ARG A 85 10.22 -22.18 -4.71
C ARG A 85 9.20 -22.78 -5.69
N LEU A 86 8.30 -21.97 -6.25
CA LEU A 86 7.35 -22.42 -7.25
C LEU A 86 8.08 -22.65 -8.59
N PRO A 87 8.02 -23.85 -9.18
CA PRO A 87 8.73 -24.17 -10.41
C PRO A 87 8.42 -23.17 -11.54
N GLY A 88 9.47 -22.64 -12.18
CA GLY A 88 9.35 -21.70 -13.31
C GLY A 88 8.94 -20.27 -12.96
N LEU A 89 8.57 -19.96 -11.70
CA LEU A 89 8.14 -18.61 -11.33
C LEU A 89 9.30 -17.61 -11.34
N GLY A 90 10.49 -18.02 -10.89
CA GLY A 90 11.70 -17.19 -10.93
C GLY A 90 12.08 -16.78 -12.35
N GLU A 91 12.16 -17.75 -13.26
CA GLU A 91 12.47 -17.53 -14.68
C GLU A 91 11.42 -16.64 -15.36
N THR A 92 10.13 -16.90 -15.08
CA THR A 92 9.03 -16.08 -15.60
C THR A 92 9.15 -14.63 -15.10
N ALA A 93 9.44 -14.43 -13.81
CA ALA A 93 9.60 -13.11 -13.23
C ALA A 93 10.81 -12.36 -13.84
N ASP A 94 11.96 -13.03 -13.97
CA ASP A 94 13.14 -12.47 -14.61
C ASP A 94 12.86 -12.07 -16.08
N SER A 95 12.12 -12.90 -16.82
CA SER A 95 11.75 -12.61 -18.22
C SER A 95 10.85 -11.38 -18.37
N PHE A 96 9.99 -11.11 -17.39
CA PHE A 96 9.15 -9.92 -17.37
C PHE A 96 9.95 -8.68 -16.97
N LYS A 97 10.77 -8.80 -15.91
CA LYS A 97 11.66 -7.76 -15.43
C LYS A 97 12.69 -8.38 -14.49
N ILE A 98 13.99 -8.19 -14.75
CA ILE A 98 15.07 -8.72 -13.89
C ILE A 98 14.84 -8.38 -12.40
N SER A 99 14.44 -7.14 -12.10
CA SER A 99 14.15 -6.74 -10.71
C SER A 99 13.00 -7.49 -10.04
N ALA A 100 12.14 -8.17 -10.81
CA ALA A 100 11.04 -8.98 -10.29
C ALA A 100 11.53 -10.36 -9.83
N GLY A 101 12.41 -11.03 -10.59
CA GLY A 101 13.01 -12.28 -10.15
C GLY A 101 13.95 -12.07 -8.95
N HIS A 102 14.73 -10.99 -8.94
CA HIS A 102 15.55 -10.61 -7.77
C HIS A 102 14.70 -10.45 -6.49
N ARG A 103 13.50 -9.88 -6.58
CA ARG A 103 12.60 -9.76 -5.42
C ARG A 103 12.15 -11.10 -4.87
N LEU A 104 11.92 -12.10 -5.71
CA LEU A 104 11.55 -13.45 -5.25
C LEU A 104 12.67 -14.05 -4.39
N LEU A 105 13.93 -13.86 -4.81
CA LEU A 105 15.11 -14.29 -4.06
C LEU A 105 15.24 -13.52 -2.73
N ILE A 106 15.05 -12.20 -2.76
CA ILE A 106 15.04 -11.36 -1.55
C ILE A 106 13.94 -11.82 -0.57
N TRP A 107 12.75 -12.16 -1.07
CA TRP A 107 11.64 -12.62 -0.24
C TRP A 107 11.91 -13.99 0.39
N SER A 108 12.51 -14.90 -0.37
CA SER A 108 12.96 -16.22 0.11
C SER A 108 13.95 -16.05 1.27
N PHE A 109 14.98 -15.23 1.06
CA PHE A 109 15.98 -14.91 2.08
C PHE A 109 15.38 -14.22 3.31
N ALA A 110 14.49 -13.25 3.13
CA ALA A 110 13.79 -12.60 4.24
C ALA A 110 13.01 -13.63 5.07
N GLY A 111 12.34 -14.58 4.42
CA GLY A 111 11.64 -15.67 5.09
C GLY A 111 12.54 -16.55 5.94
N ASP A 112 13.72 -16.90 5.43
CA ASP A 112 14.69 -17.70 6.19
C ASP A 112 15.19 -16.94 7.42
N ARG A 113 15.48 -15.64 7.29
CA ARG A 113 15.86 -14.79 8.43
C ARG A 113 14.70 -14.58 9.42
N ILE A 114 13.46 -14.47 8.95
CA ILE A 114 12.26 -14.40 9.81
C ILE A 114 12.14 -15.68 10.65
N ALA A 115 12.40 -16.85 10.04
CA ALA A 115 12.30 -18.14 10.72
C ALA A 115 13.27 -18.29 11.90
N GLU A 116 14.40 -17.56 11.89
CA GLU A 116 15.35 -17.54 13.00
C GLU A 116 14.85 -16.75 14.22
N ARG A 117 14.04 -15.70 14.01
CA ARG A 117 13.52 -14.81 15.08
C ARG A 117 12.04 -14.44 14.86
N PRO A 118 11.12 -15.40 14.78
CA PRO A 118 9.74 -15.13 14.34
C PRO A 118 8.93 -14.28 15.34
N LEU A 119 9.28 -14.31 16.62
CA LEU A 119 8.56 -13.58 17.67
C LEU A 119 9.10 -12.18 17.90
N THR A 120 10.43 -12.00 17.92
CA THR A 120 11.05 -10.71 18.27
C THR A 120 11.46 -9.90 17.04
N GLY A 121 11.63 -10.55 15.89
CA GLY A 121 12.33 -9.97 14.76
C GLY A 121 13.81 -9.69 15.06
N TRP A 122 14.41 -8.89 14.18
CA TRP A 122 15.82 -8.51 14.19
C TRP A 122 16.09 -7.07 14.66
N GLY A 123 15.03 -6.31 14.97
CA GLY A 123 15.10 -4.90 15.37
C GLY A 123 14.59 -3.95 14.28
N LEU A 124 14.05 -2.80 14.68
CA LEU A 124 13.53 -1.80 13.76
C LEU A 124 14.64 -1.28 12.82
N ASP A 125 14.33 -1.21 11.53
CA ASP A 125 15.22 -0.83 10.42
C ASP A 125 16.46 -1.75 10.24
N SER A 126 16.42 -2.98 10.76
CA SER A 126 17.56 -3.90 10.69
C SER A 126 17.78 -4.51 9.29
N SER A 127 16.82 -4.38 8.35
CA SER A 127 16.92 -5.03 7.02
C SER A 127 18.23 -4.73 6.29
N ARG A 128 18.72 -3.48 6.35
CA ARG A 128 19.96 -3.03 5.68
C ARG A 128 21.24 -3.63 6.25
N ALA A 129 21.18 -4.17 7.46
CA ALA A 129 22.31 -4.73 8.20
C ALA A 129 22.08 -6.20 8.56
N ILE A 130 21.11 -6.86 7.91
CA ILE A 130 20.78 -8.25 8.19
C ILE A 130 21.98 -9.14 7.83
N PRO A 131 22.38 -10.09 8.68
CA PRO A 131 23.49 -10.99 8.38
C PRO A 131 23.29 -11.73 7.05
N GLY A 132 24.34 -11.78 6.23
CA GLY A 132 24.29 -12.36 4.87
C GLY A 132 23.61 -11.48 3.81
N GLY A 133 22.97 -10.37 4.20
CA GLY A 133 22.22 -9.52 3.26
C GLY A 133 23.08 -8.87 2.17
N ASN A 134 24.33 -8.54 2.49
CA ASN A 134 25.27 -7.93 1.55
C ASN A 134 26.03 -8.94 0.68
N GLU A 135 25.83 -10.25 0.92
CA GLU A 135 26.46 -11.26 0.09
C GLU A 135 25.87 -11.22 -1.34
N PRO A 136 26.73 -11.32 -2.38
CA PRO A 136 26.27 -11.29 -3.75
C PRO A 136 25.46 -12.54 -4.07
N ILE A 137 24.34 -12.36 -4.76
CA ILE A 137 23.53 -13.46 -5.28
C ILE A 137 23.68 -13.60 -6.80
N ARG A 138 23.78 -12.47 -7.50
CA ARG A 138 24.00 -12.33 -8.95
C ARG A 138 24.89 -11.10 -9.18
N PRO A 139 25.53 -10.94 -10.35
CA PRO A 139 26.36 -9.76 -10.63
C PRO A 139 25.59 -8.46 -10.41
N GLY A 140 26.03 -7.65 -9.44
CA GLY A 140 25.38 -6.38 -9.08
C GLY A 140 24.15 -6.49 -8.16
N GLU A 141 23.79 -7.70 -7.71
CA GLU A 141 22.65 -7.96 -6.84
C GLU A 141 23.09 -8.65 -5.54
N THR A 142 22.55 -8.23 -4.41
CA THR A 142 22.76 -8.86 -3.09
C THR A 142 21.47 -9.47 -2.56
N TRP A 143 21.57 -10.34 -1.55
CA TRP A 143 20.40 -10.98 -0.93
C TRP A 143 19.40 -10.02 -0.30
N MET A 144 19.89 -8.91 0.26
CA MET A 144 19.08 -7.87 0.86
C MET A 144 19.77 -6.52 0.62
N PRO A 145 19.31 -5.72 -0.37
CA PRO A 145 19.90 -4.41 -0.61
C PRO A 145 19.69 -3.46 0.59
N LEU A 146 18.48 -2.89 0.71
CA LEU A 146 18.12 -2.03 1.85
C LEU A 146 16.92 -2.56 2.63
N HIS A 147 16.02 -3.27 1.95
CA HIS A 147 14.75 -3.76 2.47
C HIS A 147 14.16 -4.77 1.49
N PRO A 148 13.20 -5.61 1.92
CA PRO A 148 12.69 -6.70 1.08
C PRO A 148 11.76 -6.28 -0.06
N HIS A 149 11.55 -4.97 -0.29
CA HIS A 149 10.53 -4.44 -1.21
C HIS A 149 9.10 -4.99 -0.95
N ASN A 150 8.83 -5.47 0.26
CA ASN A 150 7.55 -6.00 0.70
C ASN A 150 7.37 -5.69 2.18
N ALA A 151 6.46 -4.76 2.49
CA ALA A 151 6.21 -4.25 3.83
C ALA A 151 5.83 -5.35 4.85
N ALA A 152 5.04 -6.35 4.47
CA ALA A 152 4.69 -7.41 5.43
C ALA A 152 5.92 -8.24 5.79
N LEU A 153 6.73 -8.64 4.80
CA LEU A 153 7.99 -9.33 5.08
C LEU A 153 8.95 -8.45 5.89
N GLN A 154 9.02 -7.14 5.60
CA GLN A 154 9.88 -6.23 6.37
C GLN A 154 9.44 -6.12 7.83
N VAL A 155 8.14 -5.94 8.08
CA VAL A 155 7.59 -5.85 9.44
C VAL A 155 7.80 -7.16 10.20
N TRP A 156 7.59 -8.32 9.55
CA TRP A 156 7.90 -9.61 10.15
C TRP A 156 9.38 -9.77 10.48
N LEU A 157 10.27 -9.42 9.54
CA LEU A 157 11.71 -9.54 9.70
C LEU A 157 12.20 -8.69 10.87
N GLU A 158 11.73 -7.46 10.96
CA GLU A 158 12.30 -6.48 11.89
C GLU A 158 11.60 -6.49 13.26
N LEU A 159 10.28 -6.70 13.30
CA LEU A 159 9.48 -6.56 14.51
C LEU A 159 8.79 -7.87 14.96
N GLY A 160 8.96 -8.95 14.20
CA GLY A 160 8.37 -10.26 14.49
C GLY A 160 6.85 -10.28 14.49
N ALA A 161 6.29 -11.34 15.09
CA ALA A 161 4.85 -11.55 15.18
C ALA A 161 4.07 -10.38 15.82
N PRO A 162 4.55 -9.72 16.91
CA PRO A 162 3.86 -8.57 17.49
C PRO A 162 3.75 -7.39 16.52
N GLY A 163 4.84 -7.08 15.80
CA GLY A 163 4.82 -6.02 14.79
C GLY A 163 3.89 -6.35 13.62
N ALA A 164 3.91 -7.60 13.15
CA ALA A 164 3.02 -8.05 12.09
C ALA A 164 1.54 -8.00 12.51
N ALA A 165 1.24 -8.41 13.74
CA ALA A 165 -0.11 -8.34 14.31
C ALA A 165 -0.59 -6.89 14.43
N LEU A 166 0.26 -5.98 14.92
CA LEU A 166 -0.06 -4.56 15.00
C LEU A 166 -0.29 -3.96 13.61
N PHE A 167 0.56 -4.28 12.63
CA PHE A 167 0.40 -3.81 11.26
C PHE A 167 -0.91 -4.32 10.63
N ALA A 168 -1.22 -5.61 10.80
CA ALA A 168 -2.48 -6.19 10.35
C ALA A 168 -3.69 -5.52 11.04
N LEU A 169 -3.60 -5.23 12.34
CA LEU A 169 -4.65 -4.54 13.09
C LEU A 169 -4.91 -3.13 12.57
N ILE A 170 -3.86 -2.33 12.30
CA ILE A 170 -4.00 -0.98 11.75
C ILE A 170 -4.72 -1.02 10.41
N ILE A 171 -4.33 -1.95 9.52
CA ILE A 171 -4.97 -2.12 8.22
C ILE A 171 -6.41 -2.64 8.36
N ALA A 172 -6.68 -3.53 9.31
CA ALA A 172 -8.01 -4.02 9.59
C ALA A 172 -8.94 -2.90 10.12
N ILE A 173 -8.45 -2.02 10.98
CA ILE A 173 -9.17 -0.85 11.47
C ILE A 173 -9.48 0.09 10.30
N ALA A 174 -8.51 0.36 9.42
CA ALA A 174 -8.72 1.24 8.27
C ALA A 174 -9.81 0.70 7.31
N TRP A 175 -9.74 -0.58 6.93
CA TRP A 175 -10.77 -1.20 6.09
C TRP A 175 -12.11 -1.36 6.81
N GLY A 176 -12.10 -1.69 8.10
CA GLY A 176 -13.30 -1.83 8.93
C GLY A 176 -14.06 -0.52 9.09
N ALA A 177 -13.33 0.58 9.31
CA ALA A 177 -13.88 1.93 9.27
C ALA A 177 -14.46 2.22 7.88
N MET A 178 -13.71 1.93 6.81
CA MET A 178 -14.18 2.15 5.43
C MET A 178 -15.44 1.36 5.08
N ALA A 179 -15.68 0.21 5.69
CA ALA A 179 -16.92 -0.54 5.49
C ALA A 179 -18.15 0.12 6.13
N ARG A 180 -17.94 0.99 7.13
CA ARG A 180 -18.99 1.52 8.03
C ARG A 180 -19.20 3.03 7.93
N VAL A 181 -18.25 3.82 7.41
CA VAL A 181 -18.42 5.29 7.40
C VAL A 181 -19.62 5.73 6.55
N GLU A 182 -20.36 6.73 7.03
CA GLU A 182 -21.54 7.31 6.37
C GLU A 182 -21.18 8.55 5.54
N TRP A 183 -20.11 8.45 4.76
CA TRP A 183 -19.64 9.54 3.90
C TRP A 183 -20.33 9.49 2.52
N PRO A 184 -20.34 10.61 1.78
CA PRO A 184 -20.72 10.60 0.36
C PRO A 184 -19.94 9.52 -0.40
N PRO A 185 -20.58 8.80 -1.36
CA PRO A 185 -19.93 7.69 -2.07
C PRO A 185 -18.59 8.06 -2.71
N LEU A 186 -18.47 9.28 -3.24
CA LEU A 186 -17.22 9.79 -3.82
C LEU A 186 -16.09 9.85 -2.80
N PHE A 187 -16.35 10.31 -1.58
CA PHE A 187 -15.32 10.47 -0.53
C PHE A 187 -14.87 9.11 -0.01
N ALA A 188 -15.83 8.22 0.23
CA ALA A 188 -15.53 6.86 0.67
C ALA A 188 -14.76 6.07 -0.40
N ALA A 189 -15.12 6.23 -1.67
CA ALA A 189 -14.39 5.65 -2.80
C ALA A 189 -12.96 6.21 -2.89
N ALA A 190 -12.79 7.52 -2.79
CA ALA A 190 -11.48 8.17 -2.85
C ALA A 190 -10.55 7.72 -1.71
N ALA A 191 -11.08 7.65 -0.48
CA ALA A 191 -10.32 7.21 0.68
C ALA A 191 -9.96 5.72 0.62
N GLY A 192 -10.90 4.85 0.23
CA GLY A 192 -10.64 3.41 0.09
C GLY A 192 -9.69 3.10 -1.07
N ALA A 193 -9.78 3.83 -2.18
CA ALA A 193 -8.82 3.73 -3.27
C ALA A 193 -7.42 4.22 -2.85
N GLY A 194 -7.33 5.30 -2.06
CA GLY A 194 -6.08 5.75 -1.45
C GLY A 194 -5.44 4.66 -0.58
N LEU A 195 -6.23 3.96 0.24
CA LEU A 195 -5.76 2.82 1.04
C LEU A 195 -5.29 1.65 0.15
N ALA A 196 -6.01 1.33 -0.92
CA ALA A 196 -5.60 0.28 -1.86
C ALA A 196 -4.28 0.63 -2.56
N ILE A 197 -4.11 1.87 -3.04
CA ILE A 197 -2.85 2.39 -3.59
C ILE A 197 -1.73 2.28 -2.56
N ALA A 198 -2.00 2.67 -1.30
CA ALA A 198 -1.04 2.58 -0.21
C ALA A 198 -0.52 1.15 -0.02
N LEU A 199 -1.44 0.18 0.05
CA LEU A 199 -1.11 -1.22 0.27
C LEU A 199 -0.33 -1.82 -0.91
N VAL A 200 -0.76 -1.56 -2.16
CA VAL A 200 0.00 -2.02 -3.33
C VAL A 200 1.41 -1.43 -3.34
N GLY A 201 1.56 -0.14 -2.99
CA GLY A 201 2.86 0.49 -2.82
C GLY A 201 3.71 -0.20 -1.75
N CYS A 202 3.16 -0.39 -0.55
CA CYS A 202 3.82 -1.10 0.56
C CYS A 202 4.36 -2.48 0.15
N PHE A 203 3.68 -3.21 -0.74
CA PHE A 203 4.10 -4.55 -1.14
C PHE A 203 5.05 -4.61 -2.34
N THR A 204 5.37 -3.49 -2.99
CA THR A 204 6.02 -3.54 -4.32
C THR A 204 7.13 -2.52 -4.59
N THR A 205 7.46 -1.58 -3.69
CA THR A 205 8.38 -0.50 -4.07
C THR A 205 9.49 -0.17 -3.08
N TYR A 206 9.22 0.36 -1.89
CA TYR A 206 10.26 0.88 -0.98
C TYR A 206 10.09 0.35 0.45
N GLY A 207 11.10 0.58 1.29
CA GLY A 207 11.06 0.22 2.69
C GLY A 207 9.96 0.98 3.43
N ILE A 208 9.27 0.29 4.33
CA ILE A 208 8.10 0.87 5.02
C ILE A 208 8.49 2.04 5.95
N TRP A 209 9.75 2.14 6.38
CA TRP A 209 10.24 3.18 7.29
C TRP A 209 10.75 4.44 6.63
N GLN A 210 10.73 4.52 5.29
CA GLN A 210 11.20 5.70 4.58
C GLN A 210 10.41 6.95 5.02
N GLU A 211 11.12 8.01 5.41
CA GLU A 211 10.52 9.19 6.05
C GLU A 211 9.55 9.90 5.10
N TRP A 212 9.93 10.00 3.83
CA TRP A 212 9.09 10.58 2.79
C TRP A 212 7.82 9.73 2.53
N TRP A 213 7.90 8.42 2.74
CA TRP A 213 6.75 7.52 2.59
C TRP A 213 5.79 7.68 3.75
N LEU A 214 6.29 7.62 4.98
CA LEU A 214 5.52 7.86 6.20
C LEU A 214 4.87 9.26 6.18
N GLY A 215 5.60 10.27 5.71
CA GLY A 215 5.06 11.62 5.47
C GLY A 215 3.92 11.61 4.45
N THR A 216 4.07 10.93 3.32
CA THR A 216 3.03 10.81 2.29
C THR A 216 1.77 10.12 2.82
N LEU A 217 1.92 9.04 3.60
CA LEU A 217 0.80 8.36 4.26
C LEU A 217 0.10 9.27 5.27
N SER A 218 0.88 10.01 6.07
CA SER A 218 0.35 10.95 7.06
C SER A 218 -0.44 12.09 6.41
N PHE A 219 0.08 12.68 5.33
CA PHE A 219 -0.63 13.69 4.56
C PHE A 219 -1.92 13.13 3.93
N SER A 220 -1.90 11.90 3.42
CA SER A 220 -3.11 11.27 2.88
C SER A 220 -4.17 11.06 3.95
N LEU A 221 -3.78 10.53 5.10
CA LEU A 221 -4.68 10.37 6.24
C LEU A 221 -5.28 11.73 6.64
N PHE A 222 -4.45 12.78 6.71
CA PHE A 222 -4.93 14.14 6.97
C PHE A 222 -6.03 14.57 5.98
N PHE A 223 -5.82 14.42 4.67
CA PHE A 223 -6.85 14.74 3.66
C PHE A 223 -8.11 13.90 3.81
N VAL A 224 -7.99 12.62 4.13
CA VAL A 224 -9.13 11.73 4.41
C VAL A 224 -9.93 12.21 5.62
N LEU A 225 -9.25 12.65 6.70
CA LEU A 225 -9.91 13.20 7.88
C LEU A 225 -10.60 14.54 7.58
N VAL A 226 -10.01 15.39 6.74
CA VAL A 226 -10.64 16.63 6.25
C VAL A 226 -11.92 16.32 5.47
N MET A 227 -11.88 15.36 4.54
CA MET A 227 -13.07 14.88 3.82
C MET A 227 -14.17 14.39 4.79
N GLY A 228 -13.79 13.64 5.82
CA GLY A 228 -14.72 13.19 6.86
C GLY A 228 -15.42 14.35 7.59
N ARG A 229 -14.68 15.41 7.93
CA ARG A 229 -15.25 16.62 8.56
C ARG A 229 -16.18 17.40 7.63
N LEU A 230 -15.79 17.58 6.36
CA LEU A 230 -16.63 18.24 5.36
C LEU A 230 -17.96 17.49 5.15
N SER A 231 -17.91 16.16 5.15
CA SER A 231 -19.11 15.31 5.05
C SER A 231 -20.08 15.54 6.21
N ALA A 232 -19.58 15.58 7.44
CA ALA A 232 -20.39 15.81 8.63
C ALA A 232 -21.05 17.19 8.62
N CYS A 233 -20.34 18.23 8.18
CA CYS A 233 -20.88 19.59 8.09
C CYS A 233 -21.98 19.71 7.02
N ALA A 234 -21.79 19.08 5.86
CA ALA A 234 -22.78 19.07 4.78
C ALA A 234 -24.08 18.33 5.19
N LEU A 235 -23.95 17.21 5.91
CA LEU A 235 -25.10 16.47 6.47
C LEU A 235 -25.85 17.28 7.53
N ALA A 236 -25.13 17.99 8.40
CA ALA A 236 -25.74 18.85 9.42
C ALA A 236 -26.56 19.99 8.80
N ARG A 237 -26.03 20.68 7.78
CA ARG A 237 -26.77 21.77 7.09
C ARG A 237 -28.05 21.27 6.44
N ARG A 238 -28.04 20.10 5.78
CA ARG A 238 -29.22 19.51 5.14
C ARG A 238 -30.33 19.13 6.12
N ARG A 239 -30.00 18.85 7.39
CA ARG A 239 -30.99 18.56 8.45
C ARG A 239 -31.66 19.81 9.01
N ILE A 240 -30.99 20.96 8.95
CA ILE A 240 -31.53 22.25 9.45
C ILE A 240 -32.47 22.89 8.41
N THR A 241 -32.26 22.60 7.13
CA THR A 241 -33.06 23.15 6.01
C THR A 241 -34.27 22.29 5.62
N ARG A 242 -34.59 21.24 6.38
CA ARG A 242 -35.78 20.39 6.22
C ARG A 242 -36.66 20.56 7.44
#